data_AF-A0A2X1NTZ3-F1
#
_entry.id   AF-A0A2X1NTZ3-F1
#
_cell.length_a   1.000
_cell.length_b   1.000
_cell.length_c   1.000
_cell.angle_alpha   90.00
_cell.angle_beta   90.00
_cell.angle_gamma   90.00
#
_symmetry.space_group_name_H-M   'P 1'
#
loop_
_entity.id
_entity.type
_entity.pdbx_description
1 polymer ?
#
loop_
_entity_poly.entity_id
_entity_poly.type
_entity_poly.pdbx_seq_one_letter_code
_entity_poly.pdbx_strand_id
1 'polypeptide(L)'
;MLDKEAWPLMVERYIALAYDKGIMRTAQDLPQPLLWPQLQVSEGEKSYTCNQFSLSSERPMIGFCPGAEFGPAKRWPHYHYAELAKQLIDEGYQVVLFGSAKDHEAGNEILAALNTEQQAWCRNLAGETQLDQAVILIAACKAIVTNDSGLMHVAAALNRPLVCPVWSE
;
A
#
# COMPACT_ATOMS: atom_id res chain seq x y z
N MET A 1 18.04 -23.57 0.54
CA MET A 1 17.44 -22.21 0.64
C MET A 1 16.62 -21.79 -0.58
N LEU A 2 16.60 -22.59 -1.67
CA LEU A 2 15.71 -22.41 -2.83
C LEU A 2 14.58 -23.45 -2.90
N ASP A 3 14.54 -24.36 -1.94
CA ASP A 3 13.47 -25.36 -1.82
C ASP A 3 12.18 -24.65 -1.40
N LYS A 4 11.24 -24.55 -2.35
CA LYS A 4 9.96 -23.86 -2.14
C LYS A 4 9.00 -24.66 -1.28
N GLU A 5 9.18 -25.98 -1.16
CA GLU A 5 8.36 -26.83 -0.30
C GLU A 5 8.82 -26.71 1.16
N ALA A 6 10.13 -26.71 1.39
CA ALA A 6 10.69 -26.53 2.73
C ALA A 6 10.58 -25.09 3.27
N TRP A 7 10.51 -24.09 2.37
CA TRP A 7 10.47 -22.66 2.68
C TRP A 7 9.41 -21.93 1.85
N PRO A 8 8.11 -22.12 2.16
CA PRO A 8 7.03 -21.58 1.34
C PRO A 8 6.99 -20.05 1.32
N LEU A 9 7.27 -19.37 2.43
CA LEU A 9 7.20 -17.92 2.53
C LEU A 9 8.57 -17.26 2.34
N MET A 10 8.59 -16.07 1.74
CA MET A 10 9.82 -15.31 1.55
C MET A 10 10.42 -14.85 2.90
N VAL A 11 9.57 -14.45 3.86
CA VAL A 11 10.01 -14.02 5.20
C VAL A 11 10.77 -15.13 5.94
N GLU A 12 10.35 -16.39 5.81
CA GLU A 12 11.00 -17.55 6.43
C GLU A 12 12.41 -17.76 5.87
N ARG A 13 12.59 -17.57 4.55
CA ARG A 13 13.90 -17.69 3.91
C ARG A 13 14.89 -16.63 4.42
N TYR A 14 14.41 -15.41 4.62
CA TYR A 14 15.24 -14.35 5.20
C TYR A 14 15.58 -14.60 6.67
N ILE A 15 14.63 -15.09 7.47
CA ILE A 15 14.87 -15.41 8.87
C ILE A 15 15.85 -16.60 9.00
N ALA A 16 15.74 -17.61 8.14
CA ALA A 16 16.62 -18.77 8.16
C ALA A 16 18.10 -18.42 7.93
N LEU A 17 18.39 -17.34 7.20
CA LEU A 17 19.75 -16.83 6.98
C LEU A 17 20.42 -16.31 8.25
N ALA A 18 19.66 -16.00 9.31
CA ALA A 18 20.21 -15.55 10.58
C ALA A 18 20.76 -16.70 11.44
N TYR A 19 20.58 -17.96 11.03
CA TYR A 19 21.01 -19.15 11.77
C TYR A 19 22.12 -19.90 11.05
N ASP A 20 22.91 -20.66 11.83
CA ASP A 20 23.99 -21.46 11.29
C ASP A 20 23.50 -22.53 10.29
N LYS A 21 24.34 -22.77 9.28
CA LYS A 21 24.06 -23.75 8.23
C LYS A 21 23.86 -25.14 8.83
N GLY A 22 22.73 -25.79 8.49
CA GLY A 22 22.42 -27.16 8.89
C GLY A 22 21.60 -27.28 10.18
N ILE A 23 21.39 -26.16 10.90
CA ILE A 23 20.46 -26.08 12.03
C ILE A 23 19.01 -26.05 11.51
N MET A 24 18.72 -25.15 10.58
CA MET A 24 17.38 -24.97 10.04
C MET A 24 17.23 -25.73 8.71
N ARG A 25 16.31 -26.69 8.63
CA ARG A 25 16.06 -27.52 7.45
C ARG A 25 14.75 -27.15 6.76
N THR A 26 13.74 -26.78 7.54
CA THR A 26 12.40 -26.39 7.11
C THR A 26 11.91 -25.17 7.88
N ALA A 27 10.85 -24.52 7.38
CA ALA A 27 10.21 -23.39 8.05
C ALA A 27 9.73 -23.73 9.49
N GLN A 28 9.35 -24.98 9.75
CA GLN A 28 8.96 -25.44 11.09
C GLN A 28 10.09 -25.41 12.12
N ASP A 29 11.35 -25.42 11.69
CA ASP A 29 12.49 -25.36 12.59
C ASP A 29 12.73 -23.92 13.12
N LEU A 30 12.12 -22.91 12.49
CA LEU A 30 12.30 -21.52 12.88
C LEU A 30 11.66 -21.24 14.26
N PRO A 31 12.41 -20.62 15.20
CA PRO A 31 11.85 -20.19 16.48
C PRO A 31 10.64 -19.29 16.32
N GLN A 32 9.59 -19.58 17.08
CA GLN A 32 8.34 -18.84 17.09
C GLN A 32 8.24 -17.91 18.32
N PRO A 33 7.57 -16.74 18.20
CA PRO A 33 6.96 -16.20 16.98
C PRO A 33 8.00 -15.63 16.00
N LEU A 34 7.71 -15.72 14.70
CA LEU A 34 8.53 -15.04 13.69
C LEU A 34 8.49 -13.52 13.88
N LEU A 35 9.63 -12.87 13.62
CA LEU A 35 9.72 -11.40 13.59
C LEU A 35 9.25 -10.89 12.23
N TRP A 36 7.99 -10.48 12.17
CA TRP A 36 7.41 -9.87 10.96
C TRP A 36 7.92 -8.44 10.77
N PRO A 37 8.03 -7.93 9.53
CA PRO A 37 8.36 -6.54 9.28
C PRO A 37 7.39 -5.61 10.01
N GLN A 38 7.93 -4.65 10.75
CA GLN A 38 7.15 -3.68 11.51
C GLN A 38 7.75 -2.28 11.34
N LEU A 39 6.88 -1.32 11.06
CA LEU A 39 7.21 0.10 10.94
C LEU A 39 6.37 0.90 11.93
N GLN A 40 6.95 1.96 12.48
CA GLN A 40 6.28 2.88 13.40
C GLN A 40 6.46 4.30 12.87
N VAL A 41 5.40 5.10 12.97
CA VAL A 41 5.38 6.50 12.54
C VAL A 41 4.64 7.31 13.60
N SER A 42 5.25 8.39 14.05
CA SER A 42 4.67 9.28 15.06
C SER A 42 3.55 10.15 14.49
N GLU A 43 2.66 10.63 15.35
CA GLU A 43 1.59 11.56 14.94
C GLU A 43 2.16 12.90 14.43
N GLY A 44 3.31 13.33 14.95
CA GLY A 44 4.00 14.54 14.48
C GLY A 44 4.45 14.43 13.03
N GLU A 45 5.05 13.29 12.65
CA GLU A 45 5.45 13.00 11.26
C GLU A 45 4.22 12.97 10.34
N LYS A 46 3.15 12.28 10.74
CA LYS A 46 1.90 12.22 9.96
C LYS A 46 1.34 13.61 9.70
N SER A 47 1.20 14.42 10.74
CA SER A 47 0.64 15.78 10.62
C SER A 47 1.50 16.67 9.73
N TYR A 48 2.83 16.63 9.91
CA TYR A 48 3.75 17.44 9.11
C TYR A 48 3.71 17.05 7.64
N THR A 49 3.80 15.75 7.34
CA THR A 49 3.81 15.26 5.95
C THR A 49 2.46 15.43 5.27
N CYS A 50 1.33 15.28 5.97
CA CYS A 50 0.02 15.59 5.38
C CYS A 50 -0.06 17.06 4.94
N ASN A 51 0.41 17.99 5.78
CA ASN A 51 0.45 19.41 5.45
C ASN A 51 1.41 19.70 4.28
N GLN A 52 2.56 19.02 4.22
CA GLN A 52 3.54 19.15 3.13
C GLN A 52 2.93 18.83 1.76
N PHE A 53 2.01 17.85 1.70
CA PHE A 53 1.33 17.43 0.47
C PHE A 53 -0.06 18.06 0.28
N SER A 54 -0.38 19.10 1.05
CA SER A 54 -1.65 19.82 1.01
C SER A 54 -2.87 18.90 1.21
N LEU A 55 -2.75 17.88 2.06
CA LEU A 55 -3.84 16.98 2.42
C LEU A 55 -4.63 17.58 3.58
N SER A 56 -5.95 17.64 3.42
CA SER A 56 -6.84 18.21 4.44
C SER A 56 -6.91 17.31 5.67
N SER A 57 -7.12 17.90 6.85
CA SER A 57 -7.42 17.15 8.08
C SER A 57 -8.92 17.04 8.38
N GLU A 58 -9.77 17.62 7.53
CA GLU A 58 -11.23 17.66 7.73
C GLU A 58 -11.90 16.30 7.53
N ARG A 59 -11.32 15.45 6.67
CA ARG A 59 -11.88 14.14 6.29
C ARG A 59 -10.86 13.02 6.50
N PRO A 60 -11.28 11.84 6.99
CA PRO A 60 -10.38 10.69 7.08
C PRO A 60 -9.88 10.25 5.69
N MET A 61 -8.62 9.82 5.60
CA MET A 61 -7.98 9.41 4.34
C MET A 61 -8.09 7.90 4.09
N ILE A 62 -8.36 7.52 2.84
CA ILE A 62 -8.19 6.17 2.32
C ILE A 62 -7.10 6.20 1.23
N GLY A 63 -6.11 5.33 1.35
CA GLY A 63 -4.99 5.28 0.42
C GLY A 63 -5.19 4.23 -0.67
N PHE A 64 -5.02 4.58 -1.92
CA PHE A 64 -5.05 3.65 -3.04
C PHE A 64 -3.65 3.46 -3.63
N CYS A 65 -3.29 2.21 -3.92
CA CYS A 65 -2.06 1.86 -4.63
C CYS A 65 -2.43 1.14 -5.95
N PRO A 66 -2.86 1.89 -6.99
CA PRO A 66 -3.38 1.31 -8.24
C PRO A 66 -2.30 0.70 -9.13
N GLY A 67 -1.02 0.97 -8.85
CA GLY A 67 0.10 0.38 -9.57
C GLY A 67 0.21 -1.14 -9.40
N ALA A 68 0.96 -1.77 -10.29
CA ALA A 68 1.49 -3.12 -10.12
C ALA A 68 2.81 -3.26 -10.87
N GLU A 69 3.85 -3.74 -10.19
CA GLU A 69 5.18 -3.99 -10.77
C GLU A 69 5.17 -5.19 -11.73
N PHE A 70 4.28 -6.16 -11.52
CA PHE A 70 4.22 -7.42 -12.27
C PHE A 70 3.34 -7.36 -13.53
N GLY A 71 3.03 -6.15 -14.01
CA GLY A 71 2.33 -5.90 -15.27
C GLY A 71 0.83 -5.63 -15.15
N PRO A 72 0.16 -5.26 -16.27
CA PRO A 72 -1.23 -4.78 -16.28
C PRO A 72 -2.25 -5.82 -15.79
N ALA A 73 -1.99 -7.10 -16.02
CA ALA A 73 -2.91 -8.19 -15.66
C ALA A 73 -3.16 -8.32 -14.15
N LYS A 74 -2.26 -7.78 -13.32
CA LYS A 74 -2.40 -7.72 -11.85
C LYS A 74 -2.85 -6.35 -11.35
N ARG A 75 -3.38 -5.47 -12.21
CA ARG A 75 -3.91 -4.15 -11.80
C ARG A 75 -5.41 -4.17 -11.78
N TRP A 76 -6.00 -3.84 -10.63
CA TRP A 76 -7.43 -3.61 -10.59
C TRP A 76 -7.72 -2.43 -11.51
N PRO A 77 -8.65 -2.58 -12.47
CA PRO A 77 -8.86 -1.55 -13.48
C PRO A 77 -9.11 -0.16 -12.88
N HIS A 78 -8.56 0.88 -13.51
CA HIS A 78 -8.66 2.27 -13.04
C HIS A 78 -10.10 2.72 -12.82
N TYR A 79 -11.05 2.25 -13.64
CA TYR A 79 -12.46 2.61 -13.52
C TYR A 79 -13.12 2.02 -12.26
N HIS A 80 -12.64 0.89 -11.75
CA HIS A 80 -13.12 0.36 -10.49
C HIS A 80 -12.56 1.14 -9.29
N TYR A 81 -11.29 1.55 -9.35
CA TYR A 81 -10.73 2.49 -8.38
C TYR A 81 -11.50 3.81 -8.39
N ALA A 82 -11.86 4.34 -9.56
CA ALA A 82 -12.65 5.55 -9.67
C ALA A 82 -14.04 5.38 -9.06
N GLU A 83 -14.73 4.27 -9.33
CA GLU A 83 -16.04 4.00 -8.76
C GLU A 83 -15.99 3.88 -7.22
N LEU A 84 -14.97 3.19 -6.69
CA LEU A 84 -14.76 3.11 -5.26
C LEU A 84 -14.41 4.49 -4.65
N ALA A 85 -13.60 5.29 -5.35
CA ALA A 85 -13.28 6.65 -4.90
C ALA A 85 -14.54 7.51 -4.79
N LYS A 86 -15.47 7.42 -5.76
CA LYS A 86 -16.76 8.13 -5.70
C LYS A 86 -17.52 7.77 -4.44
N GLN A 87 -17.72 6.48 -4.19
CA GLN A 87 -18.48 6.00 -3.03
C GLN A 87 -17.84 6.45 -1.71
N LEU A 88 -16.52 6.32 -1.56
CA LEU A 88 -15.81 6.76 -0.36
C LEU A 88 -15.90 8.28 -0.17
N ILE A 89 -15.83 9.05 -1.27
CA ILE A 89 -15.98 10.51 -1.21
C ILE A 89 -17.43 10.89 -0.86
N ASP A 90 -18.43 10.19 -1.36
CA ASP A 90 -19.82 10.46 -1.01
C ASP A 90 -20.11 10.09 0.47
N GLU A 91 -19.35 9.14 1.04
CA GLU A 91 -19.39 8.76 2.45
C GLU A 91 -18.58 9.67 3.39
N GLY A 92 -17.88 10.69 2.87
CA GLY A 92 -17.13 11.64 3.70
C GLY A 92 -15.64 11.34 3.88
N TYR A 93 -15.05 10.40 3.14
CA TYR A 93 -13.60 10.15 3.12
C TYR A 93 -12.90 10.95 2.02
N GLN A 94 -11.61 11.26 2.19
CA GLN A 94 -10.77 11.71 1.07
C GLN A 94 -9.88 10.55 0.59
N VAL A 95 -9.51 10.58 -0.69
CA VAL A 95 -8.73 9.53 -1.34
C VAL A 95 -7.34 10.06 -1.71
N VAL A 96 -6.31 9.27 -1.44
CA VAL A 96 -4.93 9.59 -1.83
C VAL A 96 -4.35 8.44 -2.65
N LEU A 97 -3.88 8.74 -3.85
CA LEU A 97 -3.29 7.74 -4.75
C LEU A 97 -1.77 7.72 -4.57
N PHE A 98 -1.22 6.55 -4.30
CA PHE A 98 0.20 6.29 -4.12
C PHE A 98 0.75 5.42 -5.24
N GLY A 99 2.02 5.60 -5.56
CA GLY A 99 2.70 4.82 -6.59
C GLY A 99 4.01 5.47 -7.02
N SER A 100 4.69 4.79 -7.93
CA SER A 100 5.88 5.33 -8.59
C SER A 100 5.49 6.36 -9.65
N ALA A 101 6.49 7.02 -10.25
CA ALA A 101 6.26 7.90 -11.40
C ALA A 101 5.57 7.19 -12.59
N LYS A 102 5.72 5.86 -12.72
CA LYS A 102 5.06 5.06 -13.76
C LYS A 102 3.55 4.88 -13.52
N ASP A 103 3.10 5.09 -12.29
CA ASP A 103 1.70 4.92 -11.89
C ASP A 103 0.94 6.25 -11.93
N HIS A 104 1.64 7.35 -12.23
CA HIS A 104 1.06 8.70 -12.27
C HIS A 104 -0.07 8.82 -13.32
N GLU A 105 0.12 8.23 -14.50
CA GLU A 105 -0.90 8.22 -15.57
C GLU A 105 -2.16 7.46 -15.14
N ALA A 106 -2.01 6.28 -14.54
CA ALA A 106 -3.14 5.52 -14.00
C ALA A 106 -3.88 6.29 -12.90
N GLY A 107 -3.15 7.03 -12.05
CA GLY A 107 -3.76 7.94 -11.07
C GLY A 107 -4.56 9.06 -11.72
N ASN A 108 -4.09 9.60 -12.85
CA ASN A 108 -4.81 10.64 -13.60
C ASN A 108 -6.04 10.08 -14.32
N GLU A 109 -6.00 8.83 -14.81
CA GLU A 109 -7.20 8.15 -15.35
C GLU A 109 -8.29 8.01 -14.28
N ILE A 110 -7.91 7.68 -13.04
CA ILE A 110 -8.84 7.62 -11.91
C ILE A 110 -9.44 9.01 -11.63
N LEU A 111 -8.61 10.06 -11.55
CA LEU A 111 -9.07 11.43 -11.33
C LEU A 111 -10.00 11.93 -12.43
N ALA A 112 -9.69 11.62 -13.69
CA ALA A 112 -10.47 12.06 -14.84
C ALA A 112 -11.90 11.46 -14.86
N ALA A 113 -12.12 10.34 -14.18
CA ALA A 113 -13.43 9.71 -14.04
C ALA A 113 -14.28 10.30 -12.88
N LEU A 114 -13.72 11.22 -12.10
CA LEU A 114 -14.39 11.94 -11.00
C LEU A 114 -14.88 13.32 -11.46
N ASN A 115 -15.98 13.80 -10.89
CA ASN A 115 -16.46 15.17 -11.12
C ASN A 115 -15.62 16.20 -10.34
N THR A 116 -15.81 17.50 -10.62
CA THR A 116 -15.00 18.58 -10.02
C THR A 116 -15.03 18.60 -8.49
N GLU A 117 -16.18 18.34 -7.87
CA GLU A 117 -16.32 18.31 -6.40
C GLU A 117 -15.61 17.10 -5.80
N GLN A 118 -15.67 15.94 -6.47
CA GLN A 118 -14.98 14.73 -6.05
C GLN A 118 -13.47 14.83 -6.26
N GLN A 119 -13.01 15.48 -7.33
CA GLN A 119 -11.57 15.71 -7.56
C GLN A 119 -10.95 16.55 -6.44
N ALA A 120 -11.69 17.46 -5.80
CA ALA A 120 -11.20 18.20 -4.64
C ALA A 120 -10.86 17.30 -3.43
N TRP A 121 -11.40 16.08 -3.39
CA TRP A 121 -11.18 15.08 -2.33
C TRP A 121 -10.40 13.86 -2.80
N CYS A 122 -9.78 13.92 -3.98
CA CYS A 122 -8.91 12.86 -4.50
C CYS A 122 -7.57 13.46 -4.93
N ARG A 123 -6.47 13.04 -4.30
CA ARG A 123 -5.13 13.57 -4.60
C ARG A 123 -4.25 12.48 -5.18
N ASN A 124 -3.77 12.68 -6.40
CA ASN A 124 -2.74 11.82 -6.99
C ASN A 124 -1.35 12.22 -6.51
N LEU A 125 -0.70 11.38 -5.71
CA LEU A 125 0.68 11.54 -5.24
C LEU A 125 1.63 10.50 -5.85
N ALA A 126 1.19 9.73 -6.85
CA ALA A 126 2.05 8.77 -7.52
C ALA A 126 3.20 9.50 -8.22
N GLY A 127 4.43 9.15 -7.86
CA GLY A 127 5.64 9.84 -8.33
C GLY A 127 5.95 11.19 -7.66
N GLU A 128 5.12 11.68 -6.74
CA GLU A 128 5.38 12.94 -6.01
C GLU A 128 6.04 12.73 -4.64
N THR A 129 6.09 11.48 -4.16
CA THR A 129 6.61 11.14 -2.83
C THR A 129 7.93 10.37 -2.93
N GLN A 130 8.81 10.60 -1.95
CA GLN A 130 9.87 9.66 -1.61
C GLN A 130 9.31 8.51 -0.78
N LEU A 131 10.04 7.39 -0.69
CA LEU A 131 9.56 6.18 -0.02
C LEU A 131 9.23 6.42 1.47
N ASP A 132 10.06 7.17 2.19
CA ASP A 132 9.84 7.56 3.58
C ASP A 132 8.55 8.38 3.74
N GLN A 133 8.31 9.33 2.84
CA GLN A 133 7.09 10.12 2.84
C GLN A 133 5.86 9.26 2.53
N ALA A 134 5.96 8.33 1.58
CA ALA A 134 4.88 7.39 1.28
C ALA A 134 4.54 6.50 2.48
N VAL A 135 5.56 5.99 3.21
CA VAL A 135 5.38 5.23 4.46
C VAL A 135 4.59 6.07 5.48
N ILE A 136 4.96 7.34 5.68
CA ILE A 136 4.29 8.23 6.64
C ILE A 136 2.83 8.48 6.24
N LEU A 137 2.57 8.77 4.97
CA LEU A 137 1.21 9.04 4.47
C LEU A 137 0.33 7.79 4.50
N ILE A 138 0.87 6.62 4.17
CA ILE A 138 0.17 5.33 4.33
C ILE A 138 -0.18 5.11 5.81
N ALA A 139 0.73 5.44 6.74
CA ALA A 139 0.48 5.32 8.18
C ALA A 139 -0.64 6.26 8.68
N ALA A 140 -0.88 7.37 7.98
CA ALA A 140 -1.94 8.33 8.27
C ALA A 140 -3.31 7.93 7.68
N CYS A 141 -3.35 6.97 6.76
CA CYS A 141 -4.60 6.47 6.18
C CYS A 141 -5.37 5.57 7.16
N LYS A 142 -6.70 5.60 7.07
CA LYS A 142 -7.60 4.70 7.84
C LYS A 142 -7.60 3.28 7.27
N ALA A 143 -7.51 3.15 5.95
CA ALA A 143 -7.35 1.88 5.26
C ALA A 143 -6.60 2.08 3.93
N ILE A 144 -6.08 0.99 3.39
CA ILE A 144 -5.37 0.95 2.11
C ILE A 144 -6.05 -0.03 1.15
N VAL A 145 -6.26 0.37 -0.10
CA VAL A 145 -6.69 -0.50 -1.21
C VAL A 145 -5.53 -0.63 -2.18
N THR A 146 -5.00 -1.84 -2.35
CA THR A 146 -3.75 -2.06 -3.08
C THR A 146 -3.81 -3.33 -3.90
N ASN A 147 -3.18 -3.33 -5.07
CA ASN A 147 -2.84 -4.58 -5.74
C ASN A 147 -1.67 -5.29 -5.02
N ASP A 148 -1.33 -6.50 -5.48
CA ASP A 148 -0.11 -7.24 -5.12
C ASP A 148 1.15 -6.47 -5.59
N SER A 149 1.63 -5.56 -4.73
CA SER A 149 2.73 -4.62 -5.00
C SER A 149 3.57 -4.36 -3.74
N GLY A 150 4.76 -3.78 -3.90
CA GLY A 150 5.64 -3.45 -2.76
C GLY A 150 4.96 -2.60 -1.67
N LEU A 151 4.07 -1.67 -2.04
CA LEU A 151 3.35 -0.82 -1.08
C LEU A 151 2.34 -1.58 -0.23
N MET A 152 1.86 -2.75 -0.69
CA MET A 152 1.04 -3.65 0.13
C MET A 152 1.82 -4.11 1.37
N HIS A 153 3.09 -4.47 1.21
CA HIS A 153 3.95 -4.89 2.32
C HIS A 153 4.24 -3.74 3.29
N VAL A 154 4.38 -2.51 2.78
CA VAL A 154 4.54 -1.32 3.61
C VAL A 154 3.30 -1.09 4.48
N ALA A 155 2.09 -1.15 3.89
CA ALA A 155 0.84 -1.01 4.62
C ALA A 155 0.67 -2.09 5.71
N ALA A 156 1.04 -3.34 5.39
CA ALA A 156 1.03 -4.45 6.34
C ALA A 156 2.02 -4.22 7.50
N ALA A 157 3.25 -3.75 7.21
CA ALA A 157 4.26 -3.46 8.23
C ALA A 157 3.87 -2.31 9.16
N LEU A 158 3.06 -1.36 8.67
CA LEU A 158 2.46 -0.28 9.44
C LEU A 158 1.18 -0.69 10.19
N ASN A 159 0.80 -1.96 10.11
CA ASN A 159 -0.42 -2.50 10.69
C ASN A 159 -1.66 -1.66 10.33
N ARG A 160 -1.79 -1.30 9.04
CA ARG A 160 -2.97 -0.62 8.51
C ARG A 160 -3.98 -1.64 7.98
N PRO A 161 -5.30 -1.44 8.21
CA PRO A 161 -6.32 -2.20 7.51
C PRO A 161 -6.08 -2.10 6.00
N LEU A 162 -5.97 -3.24 5.32
CA LEU A 162 -5.74 -3.26 3.88
C LEU A 162 -6.65 -4.24 3.17
N VAL A 163 -7.02 -3.91 1.93
CA VAL A 163 -7.80 -4.75 1.03
C VAL A 163 -7.01 -4.94 -0.25
N CYS A 164 -6.79 -6.21 -0.61
CA CYS A 164 -6.26 -6.58 -1.92
C CYS A 164 -7.41 -7.13 -2.76
N PRO A 165 -7.98 -6.33 -3.69
CA PRO A 165 -9.05 -6.81 -4.53
C PRO A 165 -8.53 -7.94 -5.43
N VAL A 166 -9.35 -8.98 -5.56
CA VAL A 166 -9.17 -10.04 -6.55
C VAL A 166 -10.31 -9.89 -7.54
N TRP A 167 -10.01 -9.76 -8.82
CA TRP A 167 -11.01 -9.73 -9.88
C TRP A 167 -10.69 -10.82 -10.91
N SER A 168 -11.75 -11.40 -11.47
CA SER A 168 -11.69 -12.27 -12.64
C SER A 168 -12.47 -11.60 -13.77
N GLU A 169 -12.02 -11.78 -15.01
CA GLU A 169 -12.79 -11.41 -16.21
C GLU A 169 -14.11 -12.18 -16.32
#